data_AF-A0A7C4ZQL1-F1
#
_entry.id   AF-A0A7C4ZQL1-F1
#
_cell.length_a   1.000
_cell.length_b   1.000
_cell.length_c   1.000
_cell.angle_alpha   90.00
_cell.angle_beta   90.00
_cell.angle_gamma   90.00
#
_symmetry.space_group_name_H-M   'P 1'
#
loop_
_entity.id
_entity.type
_entity.pdbx_description
1 polymer ?
#
loop_
_entity_poly.entity_id
_entity_poly.type
_entity_poly.pdbx_seq_one_letter_code
_entity_poly.pdbx_strand_id
1 'polypeptide(L)'
;MTRTTRRFGVWGVRTLAGLAIGSLLLLIAACGGGSGGGLKTGHFVDGPVEGLKYATATQSGKTSANGAFRYKMGETVRFYVGDVLIGEAAGAPEVSPFDLAGIEPPQTGVQVRRALNAIERSKAATPFEVAINIAVFLQTLDEDGDPSNGIKIPEAMHTLASGVSLDFQLQWNAFPKDFPLRKLMAAGRGAGLWGGHRAIRKPALALGALYQGLGLAPEVYVIASVAEDTDADGTVDYREAYAYDADGNRMQADYDDDGDGTVDYRRAYAYDASGNPTLYEEDLNGDGMLDYREIYTYDADGNRTQVDYDDDGDGTVDYRRAYAYDASGN
;
A
#
# COMPACT_ATOMS: atom_id res chain seq x y z
N MET A 1 -33.89 -46.90 13.72
CA MET A 1 -32.48 -46.45 13.71
C MET A 1 -32.46 -44.95 13.51
N THR A 2 -31.77 -44.28 14.43
CA THR A 2 -31.85 -42.86 14.76
C THR A 2 -31.26 -41.94 13.70
N ARG A 3 -32.01 -40.88 13.35
CA ARG A 3 -31.53 -39.72 12.58
C ARG A 3 -30.62 -38.86 13.45
N THR A 4 -29.53 -38.35 12.90
CA THR A 4 -28.79 -37.20 13.46
C THR A 4 -28.24 -36.35 12.32
N THR A 5 -28.98 -35.30 11.96
CA THR A 5 -28.50 -34.19 11.13
C THR A 5 -28.04 -33.08 12.06
N ARG A 6 -26.75 -32.72 12.01
CA ARG A 6 -26.23 -31.48 12.62
C ARG A 6 -26.25 -30.37 11.56
N ARG A 7 -27.08 -29.36 11.81
CA ARG A 7 -27.09 -28.07 11.11
C ARG A 7 -26.04 -27.17 11.79
N PHE A 8 -25.15 -26.56 11.02
CA PHE A 8 -24.30 -25.46 11.49
C PHE A 8 -24.99 -24.12 11.22
N GLY A 9 -24.82 -23.21 12.18
CA GLY A 9 -25.68 -22.07 12.45
C GLY A 9 -25.50 -20.90 11.49
N VAL A 10 -26.65 -20.34 11.13
CA VAL A 10 -26.83 -19.00 10.57
C VAL A 10 -26.51 -17.99 11.67
N TRP A 11 -25.61 -17.03 11.41
CA TRP A 11 -25.42 -15.88 12.29
C TRP A 11 -26.37 -14.74 11.89
N GLY A 12 -27.03 -14.22 12.92
CA GLY A 12 -28.25 -13.42 12.81
C GLY A 12 -28.04 -12.00 12.33
N VAL A 13 -28.98 -11.58 11.48
CA VAL A 13 -29.31 -10.18 11.21
C VAL A 13 -29.75 -9.54 12.52
N ARG A 14 -28.98 -8.57 13.02
CA ARG A 14 -29.43 -7.66 14.06
C ARG A 14 -29.92 -6.37 13.42
N THR A 15 -31.24 -6.24 13.42
CA THR A 15 -31.99 -5.00 13.25
C THR A 15 -31.53 -3.96 14.28
N LEU A 16 -31.08 -2.79 13.80
CA LEU A 16 -31.01 -1.58 14.62
C LEU A 16 -32.14 -0.64 14.18
N ALA A 17 -33.07 -0.44 15.11
CA ALA A 17 -34.15 0.53 15.01
C ALA A 17 -33.56 1.95 14.95
N GLY A 18 -33.88 2.69 13.90
CA GLY A 18 -33.57 4.11 13.78
C GLY A 18 -34.40 4.92 14.76
N LEU A 19 -33.74 5.50 15.76
CA LEU A 19 -34.31 6.57 16.59
C LEU A 19 -34.10 7.89 15.85
N ALA A 20 -35.18 8.48 15.34
CA ALA A 20 -35.18 9.82 14.77
C ALA A 20 -35.03 10.85 15.92
N ILE A 21 -33.88 11.53 15.98
CA ILE A 21 -33.70 12.72 16.82
C ILE A 21 -33.93 13.94 15.92
N GLY A 22 -35.03 14.64 16.17
CA GLY A 22 -35.38 15.89 15.49
C GLY A 22 -34.39 17.00 15.84
N SER A 23 -33.81 17.61 14.81
CA SER A 23 -32.99 18.81 14.94
C SER A 23 -33.91 20.03 15.15
N LEU A 24 -33.92 20.52 16.39
CA LEU A 24 -34.48 21.81 16.78
C LEU A 24 -33.50 22.92 16.36
N LEU A 25 -33.87 23.71 15.35
CA LEU A 25 -33.16 24.94 14.98
C LEU A 25 -33.25 25.98 16.11
N LEU A 26 -32.15 26.19 16.83
CA LEU A 26 -31.94 27.42 17.61
C LEU A 26 -31.08 28.39 16.79
N LEU A 27 -31.71 29.47 16.31
CA LEU A 27 -31.05 30.66 15.81
C LEU A 27 -30.38 31.40 16.98
N ILE A 28 -29.05 31.38 17.04
CA ILE A 28 -28.30 32.38 17.82
C ILE A 28 -27.64 33.33 16.83
N ALA A 29 -28.20 34.54 16.76
CA ALA A 29 -27.53 35.69 16.18
C ALA A 29 -26.34 36.06 17.07
N ALA A 30 -25.12 35.89 16.56
CA ALA A 30 -23.91 36.47 17.13
C ALA A 30 -23.38 37.52 16.15
N CYS A 31 -23.53 38.78 16.56
CA CYS A 31 -22.99 39.96 15.92
C CYS A 31 -21.52 40.15 16.36
N GLY A 32 -20.64 40.45 15.41
CA GLY A 32 -19.53 41.39 15.61
C GLY A 32 -18.13 40.82 15.89
N GLY A 33 -17.21 41.05 14.94
CA GLY A 33 -15.84 41.48 15.27
C GLY A 33 -14.68 40.65 14.73
N GLY A 34 -13.94 41.21 13.76
CA GLY A 34 -12.52 40.89 13.53
C GLY A 34 -12.20 40.02 12.31
N SER A 35 -12.14 40.63 11.14
CA SER A 35 -11.50 40.03 9.94
C SER A 35 -9.99 40.03 10.11
N GLY A 36 -9.48 39.04 10.83
CA GLY A 36 -8.08 38.64 10.85
C GLY A 36 -8.08 37.13 10.89
N GLY A 37 -7.85 36.47 9.76
CA GLY A 37 -7.87 35.00 9.65
C GLY A 37 -6.96 34.39 10.71
N GLY A 38 -7.58 33.88 11.78
CA GLY A 38 -6.87 33.37 12.95
C GLY A 38 -5.97 32.20 12.57
N LEU A 39 -4.89 32.04 13.32
CA LEU A 39 -4.00 30.89 13.19
C LEU A 39 -4.79 29.61 13.49
N LYS A 40 -4.75 28.67 12.55
CA LYS A 40 -5.39 27.35 12.64
C LYS A 40 -4.32 26.27 12.75
N THR A 41 -4.74 25.12 13.25
CA THR A 41 -3.95 23.90 13.31
C THR A 41 -4.59 22.90 12.36
N GLY A 42 -3.79 22.30 11.49
CA GLY A 42 -4.15 21.16 10.66
C GLY A 42 -3.24 19.98 10.99
N HIS A 43 -3.57 18.79 10.50
CA HIS A 43 -2.80 17.57 10.68
C HIS A 43 -2.44 16.97 9.32
N PHE A 44 -1.17 16.62 9.12
CA PHE A 44 -0.79 15.81 7.96
C PHE A 44 -1.04 14.32 8.28
N VAL A 45 -1.79 13.63 7.42
CA VAL A 45 -2.31 12.27 7.68
C VAL A 45 -1.88 11.28 6.59
N ASP A 46 -0.96 10.41 6.98
CA ASP A 46 -0.57 9.12 6.41
C ASP A 46 -0.31 8.17 7.60
N GLY A 47 -1.26 8.21 8.56
CA GLY A 47 -0.93 8.15 9.99
C GLY A 47 -0.38 9.51 10.49
N PRO A 48 -0.18 9.71 11.81
CA PRO A 48 0.50 10.91 12.29
C PRO A 48 1.94 10.97 11.74
N VAL A 49 2.29 12.03 11.01
CA VAL A 49 3.65 12.21 10.48
C VAL A 49 4.41 13.26 11.29
N GLU A 50 5.41 12.84 12.06
CA GLU A 50 6.31 13.69 12.83
C GLU A 50 7.52 14.14 12.00
N GLY A 51 7.90 15.41 12.14
CA GLY A 51 9.15 15.94 11.58
C GLY A 51 9.07 16.41 10.13
N LEU A 52 7.93 16.26 9.45
CA LEU A 52 7.74 16.75 8.09
C LEU A 52 7.81 18.28 8.06
N LYS A 53 8.72 18.85 7.26
CA LYS A 53 8.83 20.32 7.14
C LYS A 53 7.60 20.84 6.40
N TYR A 54 7.07 21.99 6.83
CA TYR A 54 5.99 22.68 6.12
C TYR A 54 6.26 24.18 6.02
N ALA A 55 5.71 24.80 4.98
CA ALA A 55 5.70 26.24 4.79
C ALA A 55 4.38 26.71 4.17
N THR A 56 3.83 27.80 4.69
CA THR A 56 2.75 28.58 4.08
C THR A 56 3.26 29.98 3.76
N ALA A 57 2.39 30.86 3.26
CA ALA A 57 2.74 32.27 3.06
C ALA A 57 3.18 32.97 4.37
N THR A 58 2.71 32.53 5.54
CA THR A 58 3.02 33.19 6.83
C THR A 58 3.55 32.27 7.91
N GLN A 59 3.45 30.95 7.76
CA GLN A 59 3.89 29.97 8.76
C GLN A 59 4.96 29.06 8.16
N SER A 60 5.84 28.54 9.01
CA SER A 60 6.71 27.42 8.65
C SER A 60 7.11 26.67 9.91
N GLY A 61 7.59 25.44 9.74
CA GLY A 61 8.03 24.61 10.85
C GLY A 61 8.14 23.15 10.45
N LYS A 62 8.01 22.28 11.44
CA LYS A 62 7.86 20.84 11.26
C LYS A 62 6.58 20.38 11.92
N THR A 63 5.98 19.33 11.37
CA THR A 63 4.85 18.67 12.00
C THR A 63 5.26 18.09 13.35
N SER A 64 4.37 18.18 14.33
CA SER A 64 4.62 17.57 15.65
C SER A 64 4.33 16.06 15.65
N ALA A 65 4.50 15.38 16.77
CA ALA A 65 4.27 13.93 16.91
C ALA A 65 2.88 13.45 16.46
N ASN A 66 1.87 14.33 16.50
CA ASN A 66 0.52 14.01 16.03
C ASN A 66 0.23 14.53 14.60
N GLY A 67 1.25 14.86 13.81
CA GLY A 67 1.11 15.44 12.46
C GLY A 67 0.73 16.92 12.41
N ALA A 68 0.60 17.62 13.56
CA ALA A 68 0.09 18.99 13.57
C ALA A 68 1.01 20.01 12.88
N PHE A 69 0.44 20.86 12.02
CA PHE A 69 1.06 22.03 11.41
C PHE A 69 0.17 23.28 11.57
N ARG A 70 0.74 24.47 11.42
CA ARG A 70 0.02 25.75 11.56
C ARG A 70 -0.20 26.43 10.21
N TYR A 71 -1.38 27.01 10.00
CA TYR A 71 -1.73 27.72 8.77
C TYR A 71 -2.78 28.80 9.04
N LYS A 72 -2.99 29.72 8.09
CA LYS A 72 -4.18 30.58 8.06
C LYS A 72 -5.13 30.15 6.95
N MET A 73 -6.43 30.33 7.17
CA MET A 73 -7.45 29.96 6.18
C MET A 73 -7.19 30.64 4.83
N GLY A 74 -7.20 29.86 3.75
CA GLY A 74 -6.94 30.32 2.39
C GLY A 74 -5.46 30.32 1.98
N GLU A 75 -4.52 30.02 2.88
CA GLU A 75 -3.13 29.80 2.50
C GLU A 75 -2.93 28.41 1.89
N THR A 76 -2.02 28.31 0.92
CA THR A 76 -1.44 27.04 0.48
C THR A 76 -0.36 26.62 1.47
N VAL A 77 -0.34 25.35 1.84
CA VAL A 77 0.74 24.70 2.60
C VAL A 77 1.54 23.81 1.66
N ARG A 78 2.87 23.91 1.75
CA ARG A 78 3.82 23.05 1.05
C ARG A 78 4.54 22.18 2.05
N PHE A 79 4.73 20.90 1.74
CA PHE A 79 5.40 19.94 2.62
C PHE A 79 6.71 19.43 2.02
N TYR A 80 7.70 19.20 2.87
CA TYR A 80 9.05 18.87 2.45
C TYR A 80 9.76 17.87 3.37
N VAL A 81 10.67 17.11 2.77
CA VAL A 81 11.76 16.42 3.48
C VAL A 81 13.09 16.99 2.98
N GLY A 82 13.77 17.79 3.80
CA GLY A 82 14.97 18.50 3.31
C GLY A 82 14.53 19.59 2.34
N ASP A 83 15.01 19.51 1.10
CA ASP A 83 14.56 20.36 -0.01
C ASP A 83 13.61 19.62 -0.97
N VAL A 84 13.35 18.32 -0.74
CA VAL A 84 12.41 17.52 -1.54
C VAL A 84 10.99 18.01 -1.25
N LEU A 85 10.36 18.69 -2.21
CA LEU A 85 8.94 19.03 -2.18
C LEU A 85 8.13 17.76 -2.44
N ILE A 86 7.36 17.30 -1.45
CA ILE A 86 6.46 16.15 -1.62
C ILE A 86 5.12 16.56 -2.23
N GLY A 87 4.74 17.83 -2.08
CA GLY A 87 3.51 18.38 -2.67
C GLY A 87 3.01 19.62 -1.94
N GLU A 88 1.92 20.17 -2.45
CA GLU A 88 1.24 21.33 -1.88
C GLU A 88 -0.28 21.18 -1.94
N ALA A 89 -0.98 21.74 -0.96
CA ALA A 89 -2.43 21.72 -0.88
C ALA A 89 -2.94 23.00 -0.18
N ALA A 90 -4.25 23.24 -0.24
CA ALA A 90 -4.87 24.26 0.61
C ALA A 90 -4.71 23.87 2.09
N GLY A 91 -4.41 24.84 2.96
CA GLY A 91 -4.38 24.60 4.40
C GLY A 91 -5.76 24.17 4.91
N ALA A 92 -5.83 22.99 5.51
CA ALA A 92 -7.06 22.37 5.99
C ALA A 92 -6.84 21.69 7.35
N PRO A 93 -7.92 21.35 8.10
CA PRO A 93 -7.81 20.61 9.36
C PRO A 93 -7.08 19.26 9.21
N GLU A 94 -7.21 18.63 8.05
CA GLU A 94 -6.51 17.42 7.65
C GLU A 94 -5.98 17.62 6.23
N VAL A 95 -4.75 17.16 5.98
CA VAL A 95 -4.12 17.13 4.66
C VAL A 95 -3.43 15.78 4.52
N SER A 96 -3.66 15.07 3.44
CA SER A 96 -3.13 13.74 3.17
C SER A 96 -2.33 13.72 1.86
N PRO A 97 -1.59 12.64 1.56
CA PRO A 97 -1.03 12.41 0.23
C PRO A 97 -2.05 12.53 -0.92
N PHE A 98 -3.33 12.21 -0.69
CA PHE A 98 -4.38 12.38 -1.71
C PHE A 98 -4.66 13.86 -2.00
N ASP A 99 -4.69 14.70 -0.97
CA ASP A 99 -4.85 16.15 -1.13
C ASP A 99 -3.67 16.76 -1.89
N LEU A 100 -2.44 16.31 -1.59
CA LEU A 100 -1.24 16.74 -2.31
C LEU A 100 -1.26 16.32 -3.78
N ALA A 101 -1.88 15.18 -4.08
CA ALA A 101 -2.12 14.72 -5.44
C ALA A 101 -3.36 15.37 -6.11
N GLY A 102 -4.13 16.17 -5.38
CA GLY A 102 -5.30 16.88 -5.88
C GLY A 102 -6.53 15.99 -6.13
N ILE A 103 -6.68 14.89 -5.38
CA ILE A 103 -7.83 13.99 -5.48
C ILE A 103 -8.42 13.68 -4.10
N GLU A 104 -9.71 13.37 -4.08
CA GLU A 104 -10.34 12.72 -2.93
C GLU A 104 -9.94 11.23 -2.90
N PRO A 105 -9.68 10.64 -1.72
CA PRO A 105 -9.39 9.22 -1.61
C PRO A 105 -10.55 8.36 -2.13
N PRO A 106 -10.32 7.36 -2.98
CA PRO A 106 -11.34 6.39 -3.35
C PRO A 106 -11.92 5.64 -2.14
N GLN A 107 -13.17 5.91 -1.76
CA GLN A 107 -13.74 5.39 -0.51
C GLN A 107 -14.48 4.05 -0.64
N THR A 108 -14.69 3.57 -1.87
CA THR A 108 -15.40 2.30 -2.15
C THR A 108 -14.55 1.38 -3.00
N GLY A 109 -14.80 0.06 -2.90
CA GLY A 109 -14.15 -0.95 -3.74
C GLY A 109 -14.21 -0.66 -5.23
N VAL A 110 -15.34 -0.17 -5.71
CA VAL A 110 -15.53 0.19 -7.13
C VAL A 110 -14.66 1.38 -7.51
N GLN A 111 -14.55 2.40 -6.65
CA GLN A 111 -13.68 3.54 -6.91
C GLN A 111 -12.21 3.14 -6.87
N VAL A 112 -11.78 2.33 -5.89
CA VAL A 112 -10.42 1.80 -5.80
C VAL A 112 -10.10 0.98 -7.06
N ARG A 113 -10.97 0.04 -7.45
CA ARG A 113 -10.80 -0.76 -8.67
C ARG A 113 -10.70 0.11 -9.92
N ARG A 114 -11.53 1.15 -10.04
CA ARG A 114 -11.47 2.08 -11.17
C ARG A 114 -10.13 2.85 -11.19
N ALA A 115 -9.62 3.25 -10.03
CA ALA A 115 -8.33 3.92 -9.91
C ALA A 115 -7.17 2.98 -10.31
N LEU A 116 -7.18 1.73 -9.82
CA LEU A 116 -6.20 0.71 -10.21
C LEU A 116 -6.23 0.40 -11.72
N ASN A 117 -7.42 0.22 -12.30
CA ASN A 117 -7.57 0.01 -13.74
C ASN A 117 -7.08 1.22 -14.57
N ALA A 118 -7.11 2.44 -14.02
CA ALA A 118 -6.60 3.63 -14.69
C ALA A 118 -5.07 3.63 -14.75
N ILE A 119 -4.40 3.11 -13.71
CA ILE A 119 -2.94 2.91 -13.69
C ILE A 119 -2.52 2.00 -14.85
N GLU A 120 -3.18 0.84 -15.00
CA GLU A 120 -2.84 -0.16 -16.02
C GLU A 120 -2.94 0.38 -17.45
N ARG A 121 -3.81 1.37 -17.67
CA ARG A 121 -4.06 1.96 -18.99
C ARG A 121 -3.20 3.18 -19.30
N SER A 122 -2.54 3.75 -18.28
CA SER A 122 -1.80 4.99 -18.41
C SER A 122 -0.30 4.74 -18.59
N LYS A 123 0.35 5.57 -19.42
CA LYS A 123 1.81 5.63 -19.52
C LYS A 123 2.45 6.67 -18.60
N ALA A 124 1.64 7.55 -18.03
CA ALA A 124 2.04 8.55 -17.05
C ALA A 124 1.40 8.24 -15.70
N ALA A 125 2.01 8.67 -14.59
CA ALA A 125 1.40 8.47 -13.28
C ALA A 125 0.04 9.17 -13.21
N THR A 126 -0.95 8.43 -12.73
CA THR A 126 -2.23 9.00 -12.31
C THR A 126 -2.05 9.75 -10.99
N PRO A 127 -2.94 10.70 -10.64
CA PRO A 127 -2.93 11.32 -9.30
C PRO A 127 -3.00 10.29 -8.15
N PHE A 128 -3.66 9.14 -8.39
CA PHE A 128 -3.68 8.05 -7.42
C PHE A 128 -2.28 7.45 -7.20
N GLU A 129 -1.48 7.28 -8.26
CA GLU A 129 -0.08 6.85 -8.15
C GLU A 129 0.79 7.90 -7.47
N VAL A 130 0.54 9.19 -7.71
CA VAL A 130 1.30 10.28 -7.04
C VAL A 130 1.09 10.20 -5.54
N ALA A 131 -0.15 10.04 -5.06
CA ALA A 131 -0.44 9.85 -3.65
C ALA A 131 0.26 8.60 -3.08
N ILE A 132 0.26 7.49 -3.84
CA ILE A 132 0.97 6.26 -3.46
C ILE A 132 2.48 6.50 -3.37
N ASN A 133 3.09 7.20 -4.31
CA ASN A 133 4.53 7.48 -4.31
C ASN A 133 4.94 8.37 -3.13
N ILE A 134 4.12 9.37 -2.79
CA ILE A 134 4.32 10.20 -1.59
C ILE A 134 4.29 9.31 -0.34
N ALA A 135 3.30 8.42 -0.22
CA ALA A 135 3.21 7.49 0.90
C ALA A 135 4.38 6.50 0.96
N VAL A 136 4.80 5.94 -0.19
CA VAL A 136 6.00 5.09 -0.29
C VAL A 136 7.21 5.84 0.27
N PHE A 137 7.41 7.09 -0.13
CA PHE A 137 8.54 7.88 0.35
C PHE A 137 8.47 8.12 1.87
N LEU A 138 7.35 8.66 2.37
CA LEU A 138 7.21 9.01 3.79
C LEU A 138 7.34 7.77 4.70
N GLN A 139 6.61 6.70 4.39
CA GLN A 139 6.61 5.48 5.19
C GLN A 139 7.94 4.72 5.11
N THR A 140 8.71 4.89 4.04
CA THR A 140 10.07 4.31 3.94
C THR A 140 11.06 5.04 4.86
N LEU A 141 10.87 6.34 5.07
CA LEU A 141 11.77 7.15 5.90
C LEU A 141 11.60 6.95 7.39
N ASP A 142 10.50 6.34 7.79
CA ASP A 142 10.13 6.11 9.17
C ASP A 142 11.27 5.46 9.99
N GLU A 143 11.46 5.97 11.22
CA GLU A 143 12.60 5.60 12.07
C GLU A 143 12.58 4.11 12.43
N ASP A 144 11.42 3.56 12.80
CA ASP A 144 11.26 2.13 13.09
C ASP A 144 10.78 1.34 11.85
N GLY A 145 10.12 2.00 10.90
CA GLY A 145 9.65 1.39 9.65
C GLY A 145 8.31 0.70 9.80
N ASP A 146 7.58 1.02 10.86
CA ASP A 146 6.22 0.57 11.12
C ASP A 146 5.25 1.76 11.05
N PRO A 147 4.73 2.08 9.85
CA PRO A 147 3.83 3.23 9.69
C PRO A 147 2.49 3.07 10.43
N SER A 148 2.16 1.87 10.94
CA SER A 148 0.92 1.64 11.69
C SER A 148 0.90 2.34 13.05
N ASN A 149 2.07 2.69 13.58
CA ASN A 149 2.21 3.38 14.87
C ASN A 149 2.48 4.89 14.73
N GLY A 150 2.47 5.41 13.50
CA GLY A 150 2.89 6.76 13.14
C GLY A 150 4.12 6.72 12.24
N ILE A 151 4.48 7.87 11.67
CA ILE A 151 5.68 8.00 10.84
C ILE A 151 6.56 9.06 11.48
N LYS A 152 7.79 8.72 11.80
CA LYS A 152 8.77 9.67 12.32
C LYS A 152 9.93 9.85 11.35
N ILE A 153 10.07 11.06 10.81
CA ILE A 153 11.14 11.37 9.86
C ILE A 153 12.43 11.72 10.66
N PRO A 154 13.54 10.98 10.47
CA PRO A 154 14.79 11.28 11.16
C PRO A 154 15.28 12.70 10.83
N GLU A 155 15.74 13.45 11.84
CA GLU A 155 16.21 14.84 11.64
C GLU A 155 17.31 14.93 10.57
N ALA A 156 18.27 14.00 10.63
CA ALA A 156 19.39 13.93 9.71
C ALA A 156 18.96 13.63 8.26
N MET A 157 17.78 13.02 8.04
CA MET A 157 17.25 12.81 6.70
C MET A 157 17.00 14.13 5.97
N HIS A 158 16.62 15.20 6.68
CA HIS A 158 16.48 16.51 6.03
C HIS A 158 17.79 17.08 5.52
N THR A 159 18.91 16.79 6.18
CA THR A 159 20.24 17.20 5.70
C THR A 159 20.65 16.37 4.48
N LEU A 160 20.39 15.06 4.50
CA LEU A 160 20.69 14.17 3.37
C LEU A 160 19.85 14.48 2.14
N ALA A 161 18.60 14.89 2.35
CA ALA A 161 17.67 15.26 1.28
C ALA A 161 17.83 16.72 0.79
N SER A 162 18.85 17.45 1.26
CA SER A 162 19.10 18.81 0.77
C SER A 162 19.66 18.77 -0.65
N GLY A 163 19.09 19.59 -1.55
CA GLY A 163 19.40 19.57 -2.98
C GLY A 163 18.98 18.30 -3.74
N VAL A 164 18.26 17.37 -3.10
CA VAL A 164 17.71 16.19 -3.77
C VAL A 164 16.40 16.56 -4.47
N SER A 165 16.24 16.11 -5.71
CA SER A 165 14.99 16.20 -6.46
C SER A 165 14.47 14.79 -6.71
N LEU A 166 13.23 14.53 -6.32
CA LEU A 166 12.51 13.27 -6.58
C LEU A 166 11.32 13.56 -7.47
N ASP A 167 11.02 12.63 -8.39
CA ASP A 167 9.86 12.73 -9.27
C ASP A 167 8.73 11.81 -8.80
N PHE A 168 7.76 12.37 -8.08
CA PHE A 168 6.57 11.65 -7.63
C PHE A 168 5.57 11.36 -8.76
N GLN A 169 5.80 11.87 -9.98
CA GLN A 169 4.98 11.63 -11.18
C GLN A 169 5.47 10.40 -11.98
N LEU A 170 6.44 9.65 -11.46
CA LEU A 170 6.79 8.34 -12.01
C LEU A 170 5.66 7.34 -11.76
N GLN A 171 5.47 6.39 -12.67
CA GLN A 171 4.56 5.27 -12.42
C GLN A 171 4.92 4.57 -11.11
N TRP A 172 3.92 4.11 -10.37
CA TRP A 172 4.11 3.56 -9.02
C TRP A 172 5.09 2.37 -8.94
N ASN A 173 5.28 1.63 -10.03
CA ASN A 173 6.24 0.53 -10.13
C ASN A 173 7.66 0.99 -10.51
N ALA A 174 7.81 2.22 -11.00
CA ALA A 174 9.06 2.85 -11.39
C ALA A 174 9.61 3.72 -10.26
N PHE A 175 8.76 4.41 -9.49
CA PHE A 175 9.20 5.29 -8.41
C PHE A 175 10.09 4.60 -7.35
N PRO A 176 9.77 3.41 -6.82
CA PRO A 176 10.67 2.70 -5.89
C PRO A 176 12.03 2.32 -6.49
N LYS A 177 12.14 2.31 -7.82
CA LYS A 177 13.36 1.98 -8.56
C LYS A 177 14.09 3.23 -9.05
N ASP A 178 13.57 4.41 -8.76
CA ASP A 178 14.13 5.67 -9.22
C ASP A 178 15.52 5.91 -8.62
N PHE A 179 16.50 6.23 -9.46
CA PHE A 179 17.90 6.31 -9.04
C PHE A 179 18.15 7.40 -7.98
N PRO A 180 17.63 8.64 -8.12
CA PRO A 180 17.64 9.64 -7.05
C PRO A 180 17.10 9.14 -5.70
N LEU A 181 15.95 8.45 -5.69
CA LEU A 181 15.38 7.89 -4.46
C LEU A 181 16.32 6.84 -3.86
N ARG A 182 16.78 5.86 -4.65
CA ARG A 182 17.66 4.80 -4.17
C ARG A 182 18.98 5.34 -3.63
N LYS A 183 19.53 6.39 -4.25
CA LYS A 183 20.73 7.09 -3.79
C LYS A 183 20.50 7.79 -2.45
N LEU A 184 19.34 8.44 -2.26
CA LEU A 184 18.99 9.04 -0.97
C LEU A 184 18.86 7.97 0.12
N MET A 185 18.21 6.85 -0.19
CA MET A 185 18.09 5.72 0.74
C MET A 185 19.46 5.13 1.10
N ALA A 186 20.35 4.98 0.12
CA ALA A 186 21.73 4.55 0.34
C ALA A 186 22.48 5.51 1.26
N ALA A 187 22.31 6.83 1.07
CA ALA A 187 22.90 7.84 1.95
C ALA A 187 22.35 7.75 3.38
N GLY A 188 21.05 7.51 3.56
CA GLY A 188 20.43 7.28 4.87
C GLY A 188 21.00 6.05 5.58
N ARG A 189 21.18 4.94 4.85
CA ARG A 189 21.82 3.73 5.39
C ARG A 189 23.27 3.98 5.76
N GLY A 190 24.03 4.66 4.90
CA GLY A 190 25.42 5.02 5.16
C GLY A 190 25.58 5.97 6.36
N ALA A 191 24.58 6.79 6.65
CA ALA A 191 24.51 7.64 7.83
C ALA A 191 24.00 6.90 9.09
N GLY A 192 23.61 5.64 8.97
CA GLY A 192 23.15 4.80 10.09
C GLY A 192 21.76 5.18 10.63
N LEU A 193 20.91 5.83 9.82
CA LEU A 193 19.62 6.37 10.31
C LEU A 193 18.69 5.31 10.90
N TRP A 194 18.75 4.08 10.38
CA TRP A 194 17.88 2.97 10.80
C TRP A 194 18.63 1.87 11.55
N GLY A 195 19.88 2.12 11.98
CA GLY A 195 20.70 1.11 12.66
C GLY A 195 21.06 -0.10 11.78
N GLY A 196 20.87 -0.01 10.47
CA GLY A 196 21.07 -1.11 9.53
C GLY A 196 20.47 -0.82 8.15
N HIS A 197 19.87 -1.85 7.57
CA HIS A 197 19.25 -1.80 6.26
C HIS A 197 17.84 -1.22 6.30
N ARG A 198 17.38 -0.68 5.18
CA ARG A 198 16.02 -0.13 5.01
C ARG A 198 15.61 -0.30 3.56
N ALA A 199 14.75 -1.28 3.33
CA ALA A 199 14.08 -1.48 2.05
C ALA A 199 13.13 -0.32 1.73
N ILE A 200 13.01 0.02 0.45
CA ILE A 200 11.96 0.93 -0.02
C ILE A 200 10.63 0.18 0.05
N ARG A 201 9.64 0.77 0.71
CA ARG A 201 8.32 0.15 0.91
C ARG A 201 7.62 -0.09 -0.44
N LYS A 202 6.93 -1.23 -0.57
CA LYS A 202 6.17 -1.54 -1.79
C LYS A 202 4.96 -0.62 -1.93
N PRO A 203 4.61 -0.19 -3.16
CA PRO A 203 3.44 0.66 -3.41
C PRO A 203 2.13 0.15 -2.80
N ALA A 204 1.85 -1.15 -2.92
CA ALA A 204 0.62 -1.74 -2.38
C ALA A 204 0.57 -1.69 -0.83
N LEU A 205 1.70 -2.01 -0.16
CA LEU A 205 1.80 -1.93 1.30
C LEU A 205 1.76 -0.48 1.81
N ALA A 206 2.29 0.46 1.02
CA ALA A 206 2.23 1.87 1.33
C ALA A 206 0.80 2.41 1.21
N LEU A 207 0.09 2.01 0.15
CA LEU A 207 -1.32 2.32 -0.05
C LEU A 207 -2.17 1.76 1.09
N GLY A 208 -1.97 0.50 1.48
CA GLY A 208 -2.69 -0.13 2.59
C GLY A 208 -2.54 0.65 3.90
N ALA A 209 -1.30 1.02 4.25
CA ALA A 209 -1.02 1.82 5.44
C ALA A 209 -1.61 3.24 5.36
N LEU A 210 -1.58 3.87 4.19
CA LEU A 210 -2.21 5.18 3.97
C LEU A 210 -3.73 5.13 4.22
N TYR A 211 -4.42 4.11 3.68
CA TYR A 211 -5.84 3.92 3.94
C TYR A 211 -6.14 3.68 5.42
N GLN A 212 -5.33 2.83 6.09
CA GLN A 212 -5.45 2.61 7.53
C GLN A 212 -5.24 3.89 8.34
N GLY A 213 -4.23 4.70 8.00
CA GLY A 213 -3.92 5.97 8.64
C GLY A 213 -5.02 7.02 8.48
N LEU A 214 -5.79 6.95 7.40
CA LEU A 214 -6.98 7.78 7.16
C LEU A 214 -8.26 7.21 7.80
N GLY A 215 -8.19 6.04 8.45
CA GLY A 215 -9.36 5.33 8.98
C GLY A 215 -10.32 4.86 7.88
N LEU A 216 -9.81 4.66 6.66
CA LEU A 216 -10.58 4.22 5.50
C LEU A 216 -10.38 2.72 5.29
N ALA A 217 -11.48 2.01 5.03
CA ALA A 217 -11.47 0.58 4.74
C ALA A 217 -12.39 0.27 3.55
N PRO A 218 -12.03 0.68 2.31
CA PRO A 218 -12.82 0.34 1.14
C PRO A 218 -12.82 -1.18 0.95
N GLU A 219 -14.00 -1.77 0.75
CA GLU A 219 -14.12 -3.20 0.46
C GLU A 219 -13.56 -3.49 -0.94
N VAL A 220 -12.32 -3.97 -1.04
CA VAL A 220 -11.73 -4.40 -2.31
C VAL A 220 -11.97 -5.90 -2.49
N TYR A 221 -12.64 -6.25 -3.57
CA TYR A 221 -12.93 -7.65 -3.92
C TYR A 221 -11.86 -8.19 -4.86
N VAL A 222 -11.33 -9.37 -4.51
CA VAL A 222 -10.50 -10.22 -5.37
C VAL A 222 -11.35 -11.35 -5.95
N ILE A 223 -10.97 -11.84 -7.13
CA ILE A 223 -11.66 -12.97 -7.75
C ILE A 223 -11.19 -14.24 -7.02
N ALA A 224 -12.10 -14.95 -6.37
CA ALA A 224 -11.81 -16.20 -5.68
C ALA A 224 -12.01 -17.43 -6.59
N SER A 225 -12.83 -17.33 -7.62
CA SER A 225 -13.02 -18.40 -8.60
C SER A 225 -13.57 -17.87 -9.92
N VAL A 226 -13.17 -18.49 -11.03
CA VAL A 226 -13.75 -18.33 -12.36
C VAL A 226 -14.28 -19.69 -12.80
N ALA A 227 -15.41 -19.73 -13.50
CA ALA A 227 -15.92 -20.93 -14.12
C ALA A 227 -16.50 -20.56 -15.49
N GLU A 228 -16.19 -21.37 -16.49
CA GLU A 228 -16.64 -21.17 -17.87
C GLU A 228 -17.47 -22.39 -18.31
N ASP A 229 -18.54 -22.09 -19.04
CA ASP A 229 -19.44 -23.03 -19.72
C ASP A 229 -19.50 -22.50 -21.15
N THR A 230 -18.67 -23.08 -22.01
CA THR A 230 -18.34 -22.55 -23.33
C THR A 230 -19.44 -22.89 -24.35
N ASP A 231 -20.14 -24.00 -24.16
CA ASP A 231 -21.25 -24.42 -25.00
C ASP A 231 -22.64 -24.12 -24.42
N ALA A 232 -22.69 -23.54 -23.21
CA ALA A 232 -23.88 -23.15 -22.48
C ALA A 232 -24.81 -24.34 -22.16
N ASP A 233 -24.26 -25.54 -21.98
CA ASP A 233 -25.03 -26.75 -21.66
C ASP A 233 -25.37 -26.89 -20.15
N GLY A 234 -24.81 -26.01 -19.32
CA GLY A 234 -25.00 -25.97 -17.87
C GLY A 234 -23.95 -26.77 -17.07
N THR A 235 -23.00 -27.40 -17.75
CA THR A 235 -21.82 -28.05 -17.18
C THR A 235 -20.65 -27.05 -17.23
N VAL A 236 -19.76 -27.14 -16.26
CA VAL A 236 -18.54 -26.32 -16.29
C VAL A 236 -17.53 -27.06 -17.15
N ASP A 237 -16.93 -26.35 -18.10
CA ASP A 237 -15.85 -26.85 -18.96
C ASP A 237 -14.46 -26.49 -18.42
N TYR A 238 -14.39 -25.41 -17.64
CA TYR A 238 -13.15 -24.86 -17.13
C TYR A 238 -13.38 -24.15 -15.81
N ARG A 239 -12.49 -24.33 -14.83
CA ARG A 239 -12.55 -23.63 -13.56
C ARG A 239 -11.17 -23.21 -13.06
N GLU A 240 -11.14 -22.00 -12.51
CA GLU A 240 -10.03 -21.50 -11.71
C GLU A 240 -10.51 -21.28 -10.27
N ALA A 241 -9.66 -21.61 -9.30
CA ALA A 241 -9.89 -21.26 -7.89
C ALA A 241 -8.64 -20.63 -7.26
N TYR A 242 -8.84 -19.60 -6.46
CA TYR A 242 -7.77 -18.78 -5.90
C TYR A 242 -7.90 -18.64 -4.39
N ALA A 243 -6.78 -18.82 -3.68
CA ALA A 243 -6.68 -18.51 -2.25
C ALA A 243 -5.73 -17.33 -2.04
N TYR A 244 -6.04 -16.49 -1.04
CA TYR A 244 -5.29 -15.27 -0.73
C TYR A 244 -4.97 -15.18 0.75
N ASP A 245 -3.87 -14.52 1.08
CA ASP A 245 -3.54 -14.15 2.46
C ASP A 245 -4.34 -12.90 2.93
N ALA A 246 -4.09 -12.46 4.16
CA ALA A 246 -4.74 -11.29 4.76
C ALA A 246 -4.37 -9.96 4.08
N ASP A 247 -3.22 -9.91 3.40
CA ASP A 247 -2.74 -8.75 2.65
C ASP A 247 -3.23 -8.77 1.18
N GLY A 248 -3.98 -9.81 0.79
CA GLY A 248 -4.52 -9.99 -0.55
C GLY A 248 -3.51 -10.56 -1.55
N ASN A 249 -2.36 -11.07 -1.11
CA ASN A 249 -1.44 -11.79 -1.99
C ASN A 249 -1.97 -13.20 -2.24
N ARG A 250 -1.84 -13.67 -3.49
CA ARG A 250 -2.35 -14.98 -3.90
C ARG A 250 -1.44 -16.08 -3.37
N MET A 251 -1.95 -16.96 -2.52
CA MET A 251 -1.20 -18.10 -1.99
C MET A 251 -1.33 -19.34 -2.87
N GLN A 252 -2.45 -19.48 -3.58
CA GLN A 252 -2.73 -20.67 -4.38
C GLN A 252 -3.58 -20.30 -5.60
N ALA A 253 -3.33 -20.97 -6.72
CA ALA A 253 -4.15 -20.98 -7.92
C ALA A 253 -4.31 -22.43 -8.40
N ASP A 254 -5.54 -22.91 -8.40
CA ASP A 254 -5.93 -24.23 -8.90
C ASP A 254 -6.67 -24.07 -10.21
N TYR A 255 -6.36 -24.93 -11.18
CA TYR A 255 -6.92 -24.96 -12.52
C TYR A 255 -7.49 -26.36 -12.79
N ASP A 256 -8.70 -26.38 -13.31
CA ASP A 256 -9.52 -27.54 -13.69
C ASP A 256 -9.86 -27.28 -15.16
N ASP A 257 -9.01 -27.81 -16.04
CA ASP A 257 -8.95 -27.49 -17.47
C ASP A 257 -10.03 -28.25 -18.26
N ASP A 258 -10.57 -29.33 -17.71
CA ASP A 258 -11.64 -30.13 -18.30
C ASP A 258 -12.99 -30.05 -17.58
N GLY A 259 -13.05 -29.32 -16.46
CA GLY A 259 -14.27 -29.05 -15.71
C GLY A 259 -14.80 -30.25 -14.92
N ASP A 260 -14.03 -31.32 -14.76
CA ASP A 260 -14.45 -32.54 -14.07
C ASP A 260 -14.49 -32.38 -12.54
N GLY A 261 -14.00 -31.25 -12.03
CA GLY A 261 -13.97 -30.90 -10.61
C GLY A 261 -12.73 -31.40 -9.87
N THR A 262 -11.78 -32.00 -10.57
CA THR A 262 -10.42 -32.28 -10.09
C THR A 262 -9.48 -31.16 -10.53
N VAL A 263 -8.35 -31.03 -9.84
CA VAL A 263 -7.37 -30.00 -10.17
C VAL A 263 -6.35 -30.65 -11.09
N ASP A 264 -6.24 -30.15 -12.31
CA ASP A 264 -5.25 -30.59 -13.29
C ASP A 264 -3.90 -29.90 -13.10
N TYR A 265 -3.94 -28.67 -12.57
CA TYR A 265 -2.77 -27.84 -12.42
C TYR A 265 -2.88 -26.94 -11.19
N ARG A 266 -1.80 -26.87 -10.40
CA ARG A 266 -1.73 -26.00 -9.23
C ARG A 266 -0.46 -25.17 -9.21
N ARG A 267 -0.61 -23.90 -8.83
CA ARG A 267 0.49 -23.03 -8.41
C ARG A 267 0.35 -22.63 -6.95
N ALA A 268 1.44 -22.62 -6.20
CA ALA A 268 1.49 -22.11 -4.83
C ALA A 268 2.56 -21.02 -4.65
N TYR A 269 2.31 -20.10 -3.72
CA TYR A 269 3.15 -18.94 -3.46
C TYR A 269 3.25 -18.66 -1.97
N ALA A 270 4.40 -18.16 -1.54
CA ALA A 270 4.58 -17.57 -0.21
C ALA A 270 5.27 -16.22 -0.30
N TYR A 271 5.00 -15.34 0.67
CA TYR A 271 5.54 -13.98 0.71
C TYR A 271 6.13 -13.66 2.08
N ASP A 272 7.14 -12.79 2.11
CA ASP A 272 7.61 -12.18 3.36
C ASP A 272 6.70 -11.02 3.81
N ALA A 273 6.95 -10.47 5.01
CA ALA A 273 6.20 -9.33 5.53
C ALA A 273 6.37 -8.02 4.72
N SER A 274 7.36 -7.97 3.82
CA SER A 274 7.55 -6.87 2.87
C SER A 274 6.83 -7.13 1.53
N GLY A 275 6.08 -8.22 1.43
CA GLY A 275 5.36 -8.65 0.25
C GLY A 275 6.25 -9.20 -0.86
N ASN A 276 7.51 -9.56 -0.59
CA ASN A 276 8.38 -10.22 -1.57
C ASN A 276 8.04 -11.70 -1.68
N PRO A 277 7.91 -12.26 -2.90
CA PRO A 277 7.68 -13.69 -3.05
C PRO A 277 8.91 -14.44 -2.53
N THR A 278 8.72 -15.39 -1.62
CA THR A 278 9.79 -16.24 -1.05
C THR A 278 9.75 -17.66 -1.59
N LEU A 279 8.59 -18.07 -2.14
CA LEU A 279 8.35 -19.38 -2.70
C LEU A 279 7.46 -19.26 -3.94
N TYR A 280 7.76 -20.08 -4.94
CA TYR A 280 6.89 -20.40 -6.08
C TYR A 280 6.96 -21.90 -6.33
N GLU A 281 5.81 -22.55 -6.50
CA GLU A 281 5.70 -24.01 -6.67
C GLU A 281 4.67 -24.33 -7.74
N GLU A 282 4.93 -25.37 -8.53
CA GLU A 282 4.00 -25.91 -9.52
C GLU A 282 3.83 -27.43 -9.36
N ASP A 283 2.58 -27.86 -9.46
CA ASP A 283 2.13 -29.24 -9.69
C ASP A 283 1.39 -29.21 -11.02
N LEU A 284 2.10 -29.58 -12.09
CA LEU A 284 1.71 -29.45 -13.50
C LEU A 284 0.70 -30.50 -13.95
N ASN A 285 0.50 -31.54 -13.15
CA ASN A 285 -0.31 -32.70 -13.53
C ASN A 285 -1.44 -33.02 -12.52
N GLY A 286 -1.51 -32.28 -11.42
CA GLY A 286 -2.58 -32.38 -10.43
C GLY A 286 -2.48 -33.57 -9.49
N ASP A 287 -1.36 -34.32 -9.51
CA ASP A 287 -1.19 -35.53 -8.71
C ASP A 287 -0.81 -35.23 -7.25
N GLY A 288 -0.59 -33.96 -6.91
CA GLY A 288 -0.22 -33.49 -5.58
C GLY A 288 1.27 -33.63 -5.26
N MET A 289 2.09 -34.08 -6.20
CA MET A 289 3.55 -33.98 -6.17
C MET A 289 3.99 -32.70 -6.88
N LEU A 290 5.13 -32.16 -6.45
CA LEU A 290 5.69 -31.00 -7.12
C LEU A 290 6.43 -31.44 -8.37
N ASP A 291 6.29 -30.66 -9.43
CA ASP A 291 7.09 -30.78 -10.64
C ASP A 291 8.15 -29.67 -10.71
N TYR A 292 7.95 -28.55 -10.00
CA TYR A 292 8.84 -27.40 -10.06
C TYR A 292 8.76 -26.55 -8.79
N ARG A 293 9.90 -26.02 -8.34
CA ARG A 293 9.97 -25.07 -7.22
C ARG A 293 11.06 -24.01 -7.43
N GLU A 294 10.73 -22.75 -7.09
CA GLU A 294 11.69 -21.67 -6.88
C GLU A 294 11.65 -21.18 -5.43
N ILE A 295 12.82 -21.00 -4.82
CA ILE A 295 12.99 -20.36 -3.51
C ILE A 295 13.77 -19.05 -3.69
N TYR A 296 13.21 -17.95 -3.20
CA TYR A 296 13.80 -16.62 -3.34
C TYR A 296 14.36 -16.12 -2.01
N THR A 297 15.59 -15.60 -2.04
CA THR A 297 16.21 -14.92 -0.89
C THR A 297 16.46 -13.46 -1.20
N TYR A 298 16.26 -12.60 -0.21
CA TYR A 298 16.43 -11.15 -0.31
C TYR A 298 17.42 -10.65 0.75
N ASP A 299 18.10 -9.56 0.43
CA ASP A 299 18.79 -8.76 1.44
C ASP A 299 17.78 -7.93 2.25
N ALA A 300 18.26 -7.30 3.33
CA ALA A 300 17.42 -6.47 4.18
C ALA A 300 17.04 -5.11 3.54
N ASP A 301 17.56 -4.81 2.34
CA ASP A 301 17.13 -3.69 1.50
C ASP A 301 16.05 -4.11 0.48
N GLY A 302 15.63 -5.38 0.51
CA GLY A 302 14.60 -5.95 -0.35
C GLY A 302 15.09 -6.30 -1.75
N ASN A 303 16.40 -6.27 -2.02
CA ASN A 303 16.95 -6.74 -3.30
C ASN A 303 17.11 -8.26 -3.27
N ARG A 304 16.75 -8.92 -4.36
CA ARG A 304 16.80 -10.39 -4.47
C ARG A 304 18.24 -10.87 -4.63
N THR A 305 18.80 -11.53 -3.62
CA THR A 305 20.20 -11.99 -3.62
C THR A 305 20.38 -13.40 -4.16
N GLN A 306 19.34 -14.24 -4.11
CA GLN A 306 19.43 -15.62 -4.58
C GLN A 306 18.08 -16.13 -5.11
N VAL A 307 18.14 -17.01 -6.11
CA VAL A 307 17.06 -17.91 -6.53
C VAL A 307 17.61 -19.32 -6.63
N ASP A 308 16.96 -20.25 -5.95
CA ASP A 308 17.20 -21.69 -6.04
C ASP A 308 16.07 -22.32 -6.84
N TYR A 309 16.44 -23.13 -7.82
CA TYR A 309 15.56 -23.81 -8.75
C TYR A 309 15.67 -25.32 -8.51
N ASP A 310 14.52 -25.96 -8.39
CA ASP A 310 14.28 -27.40 -8.29
C ASP A 310 13.38 -27.72 -9.50
N ASP A 311 14.02 -28.10 -10.60
CA ASP A 311 13.41 -28.17 -11.93
C ASP A 311 12.63 -29.49 -12.14
N ASP A 312 12.84 -30.48 -11.26
CA ASP A 312 12.16 -31.78 -11.28
C ASP A 312 11.28 -32.05 -10.04
N GLY A 313 11.23 -31.12 -9.10
CA GLY A 313 10.35 -31.17 -7.93
C GLY A 313 10.76 -32.21 -6.89
N ASP A 314 11.98 -32.77 -6.96
CA ASP A 314 12.43 -33.82 -6.05
C ASP A 314 12.79 -33.31 -4.63
N GLY A 315 12.76 -31.98 -4.45
CA GLY A 315 13.10 -31.29 -3.20
C GLY A 315 14.57 -30.91 -3.08
N THR A 316 15.38 -31.16 -4.10
CA THR A 316 16.79 -30.80 -4.20
C THR A 316 16.97 -29.62 -5.13
N VAL A 317 17.90 -28.73 -4.81
CA VAL A 317 18.21 -27.60 -5.69
C VAL A 317 19.10 -28.08 -6.84
N ASP A 318 18.59 -27.97 -8.06
CA ASP A 318 19.31 -28.27 -9.31
C ASP A 318 20.18 -27.10 -9.74
N TYR A 319 19.63 -25.89 -9.69
CA TYR A 319 20.27 -24.69 -10.21
C TYR A 319 20.13 -23.53 -9.22
N ARG A 320 21.22 -22.77 -9.05
CA ARG A 320 21.24 -21.59 -8.19
C ARG A 320 21.76 -20.38 -8.94
N ARG A 321 21.04 -19.27 -8.81
CA ARG A 321 21.47 -17.96 -9.31
C ARG A 321 21.62 -17.00 -8.15
N ALA A 322 22.80 -16.37 -8.06
CA ALA A 322 23.10 -15.35 -7.05
C ALA A 322 23.25 -13.97 -7.69
N TYR A 323 22.84 -12.94 -6.96
CA TYR A 323 22.92 -11.53 -7.35
C TYR A 323 23.67 -10.74 -6.29
N ALA A 324 24.39 -9.73 -6.74
CA ALA A 324 25.05 -8.76 -5.88
C ALA A 324 24.67 -7.36 -6.37
N TYR A 325 24.53 -6.44 -5.43
CA TYR A 325 24.11 -5.07 -5.68
C TYR A 325 25.08 -4.08 -5.05
N ASP A 326 25.24 -2.92 -5.68
CA ASP A 326 25.94 -1.79 -5.06
C ASP A 326 25.09 -1.17 -3.92
N ALA A 327 25.65 -0.18 -3.20
CA ALA A 327 24.95 0.46 -2.09
C ALA A 327 23.64 1.18 -2.49
N SER A 328 23.49 1.52 -3.78
CA SER A 328 22.29 2.09 -4.38
C SER A 328 21.36 1.02 -4.98
N GLY A 329 21.72 -0.26 -4.83
CA GLY A 329 20.96 -1.41 -5.28
C GLY A 329 21.09 -1.72 -6.78
N ASN A 330 22.09 -1.19 -7.49
CA ASN A 330 22.28 -1.51 -8.92
C ASN A 330 23.09 -2.78 -9.12
#